data_AF-A0A162FVQ0-F1
#
_entry.id   AF-A0A162FVQ0-F1
#
_cell.length_a   1.000
_cell.length_b   1.000
_cell.length_c   1.000
_cell.angle_alpha   90.00
_cell.angle_beta   90.00
_cell.angle_gamma   90.00
#
_symmetry.space_group_name_H-M   'P 1'
#
loop_
_entity.id
_entity.type
_entity.pdbx_description
1 polymer ?
#
loop_
_entity_poly.entity_id
_entity_poly.type
_entity_poly.pdbx_seq_one_letter_code
_entity_poly.pdbx_strand_id
1 'polypeptide(L)'
;MTRKTDDKAELSGLEAPTLGPTGRPLRDFPLPVELTGHGPARIISLCNQKGGVGKTTTTINLGATLAEYGRRVLAIDFDPQGALSAGLGVATYDAVTIYDLLLGTVKDPAEAIRTTRVPGLDVIPANIDLSAAEVHLVNEAPASRSSRACCARSAPTTT
;
A
#
# COMPACT_ATOMS: atom_id res chain seq x y z
N MET A 1 -32.49 -3.65 61.03
CA MET A 1 -31.06 -3.32 61.12
C MET A 1 -30.55 -2.96 59.74
N THR A 2 -30.64 -1.68 59.42
CA THR A 2 -30.14 -1.04 58.20
C THR A 2 -28.63 -0.82 58.33
N ARG A 3 -27.84 -1.39 57.42
CA ARG A 3 -26.49 -0.88 57.13
C ARG A 3 -26.50 -0.30 55.71
N LYS A 4 -26.75 1.01 55.64
CA LYS A 4 -26.19 1.88 54.60
C LYS A 4 -24.68 1.95 54.84
N THR A 5 -23.87 1.77 53.81
CA THR A 5 -23.32 2.90 53.03
C THR A 5 -22.46 2.32 51.92
N ASP A 6 -22.92 2.55 50.68
CA ASP A 6 -22.05 2.73 49.53
C ASP A 6 -20.95 3.72 49.89
N ASP A 7 -19.70 3.30 49.73
CA ASP A 7 -18.59 4.24 49.64
C ASP A 7 -17.58 3.68 48.64
N LYS A 8 -17.97 3.74 47.36
CA LYS A 8 -16.99 3.75 46.28
C LYS A 8 -16.65 5.21 46.05
N ALA A 9 -15.48 5.63 46.52
CA ALA A 9 -14.91 6.92 46.15
C ALA A 9 -14.75 6.94 44.62
N GLU A 10 -15.68 7.61 43.93
CA GLU A 10 -15.54 7.93 42.51
C GLU A 10 -14.45 8.99 42.36
N LEU A 11 -13.22 8.51 42.10
CA LEU A 11 -12.10 9.36 41.71
C LEU A 11 -12.30 9.81 40.26
N SER A 12 -12.69 11.07 40.06
CA SER A 12 -12.80 11.68 38.74
C SER A 12 -11.44 11.65 38.02
N GLY A 13 -11.37 11.02 36.83
CA GLY A 13 -10.17 10.99 35.98
C GLY A 13 -9.52 9.62 35.79
N LEU A 14 -10.11 8.55 36.32
CA LEU A 14 -9.69 7.16 36.06
C LEU A 14 -10.83 6.36 35.42
N GLU A 15 -11.43 6.88 34.34
CA GLU A 15 -12.35 6.07 33.55
C GLU A 15 -11.60 4.85 33.00
N ALA A 16 -12.10 3.66 33.33
CA ALA A 16 -11.52 2.43 32.81
C ALA A 16 -11.54 2.49 31.28
N PRO A 17 -10.43 2.15 30.59
CA PRO A 17 -10.36 2.27 29.14
C PRO A 17 -11.47 1.41 28.53
N THR A 18 -12.29 2.02 27.68
CA THR A 18 -13.31 1.30 26.90
C THR A 18 -12.64 0.12 26.22
N LEU A 19 -13.10 -1.09 26.49
CA LEU A 19 -12.51 -2.29 25.90
C LEU A 19 -13.15 -2.53 24.53
N GLY A 20 -12.32 -2.77 23.53
CA GLY A 20 -12.77 -3.18 22.20
C GLY A 20 -13.21 -4.65 22.16
N PRO A 21 -13.67 -5.14 20.99
CA PRO A 21 -14.17 -6.51 20.80
C PRO A 21 -13.17 -7.62 21.14
N THR A 22 -11.88 -7.28 21.23
CA THR A 22 -10.79 -8.21 21.55
C THR A 22 -10.36 -8.17 23.02
N GLY A 23 -11.09 -7.43 23.88
CA GLY A 23 -10.73 -7.24 25.29
C GLY A 23 -9.50 -6.34 25.51
N ARG A 24 -9.05 -5.63 24.47
CA ARG A 24 -7.95 -4.66 24.53
C ARG A 24 -8.51 -3.24 24.63
N PRO A 25 -7.80 -2.30 25.28
CA PRO A 25 -8.17 -0.88 25.27
C PRO A 25 -8.41 -0.38 23.85
N LEU A 26 -9.55 0.29 23.64
CA LEU A 26 -9.87 0.95 22.38
C LEU A 26 -8.84 2.04 22.13
N ARG A 27 -8.17 1.98 20.99
CA ARG A 27 -7.25 3.02 20.55
C ARG A 27 -7.99 3.90 19.57
N ASP A 28 -8.03 5.19 19.88
CA ASP A 28 -8.48 6.19 18.92
C ASP A 28 -7.31 6.51 17.97
N PHE A 29 -7.57 6.42 16.68
CA PHE A 29 -6.60 6.75 15.64
C PHE A 29 -7.15 7.96 14.87
N PRO A 30 -6.44 9.10 14.87
CA PRO A 30 -6.92 10.28 14.18
C PRO A 30 -7.04 9.99 12.69
N LEU A 31 -8.14 10.44 12.09
CA LEU A 31 -8.30 10.38 10.64
C LEU A 31 -7.21 11.22 9.97
N PRO A 32 -6.59 10.74 8.88
CA PRO A 32 -5.64 11.53 8.11
C PRO A 32 -6.29 12.82 7.62
N VAL A 33 -5.61 13.95 7.78
CA VAL A 33 -6.04 15.22 7.18
C VAL A 33 -6.04 15.11 5.65
N GLU A 34 -6.99 15.79 5.00
CA GLU A 34 -7.02 15.91 3.55
C GLU A 34 -5.72 16.57 3.03
N LEU A 35 -5.26 16.11 1.88
CA LEU A 35 -4.06 16.65 1.26
C LEU A 35 -4.38 17.93 0.50
N THR A 36 -3.66 19.02 0.82
CA THR A 36 -3.65 20.25 0.01
C THR A 36 -2.77 20.14 -1.24
N GLY A 37 -2.02 19.05 -1.37
CA GLY A 37 -1.17 18.76 -2.52
C GLY A 37 -0.41 17.44 -2.35
N HIS A 38 0.24 17.00 -3.42
CA HIS A 38 1.09 15.82 -3.40
C HIS A 38 2.57 16.22 -3.40
N GLY A 39 3.28 15.83 -2.35
CA GLY A 39 4.73 15.97 -2.25
C GLY A 39 5.49 14.89 -3.02
N PRO A 40 6.82 14.78 -2.84
CA PRO A 40 7.59 13.67 -3.38
C PRO A 40 7.01 12.35 -2.90
N ALA A 41 7.02 11.33 -3.77
CA ALA A 41 6.44 10.05 -3.43
C ALA A 41 7.16 9.38 -2.26
N ARG A 42 6.37 8.90 -1.32
CA ARG A 42 6.84 8.05 -0.23
C ARG A 42 6.80 6.60 -0.70
N ILE A 43 7.95 5.94 -0.69
CA ILE A 43 8.08 4.53 -1.05
C ILE A 43 7.89 3.68 0.21
N ILE A 44 6.95 2.75 0.15
CA ILE A 44 6.65 1.79 1.23
C ILE A 44 6.78 0.40 0.63
N SER A 45 7.58 -0.46 1.26
CA SER A 45 7.77 -1.85 0.82
C SER A 45 7.21 -2.82 1.85
N LEU A 46 6.35 -3.74 1.41
CA LEU A 46 5.79 -4.80 2.25
C LEU A 46 6.57 -6.09 2.02
N CYS A 47 7.58 -6.34 2.86
CA CYS A 47 8.48 -7.48 2.73
C CYS A 47 8.23 -8.50 3.85
N ASN A 48 8.11 -9.77 3.48
CA ASN A 48 8.11 -10.90 4.41
C ASN A 48 8.47 -12.18 3.64
N GLN A 49 9.51 -12.88 4.07
CA GLN A 49 10.04 -14.09 3.43
C GLN A 49 9.07 -15.28 3.43
N LYS A 50 8.01 -15.26 4.26
CA LYS A 50 7.00 -16.31 4.30
C LYS A 50 5.87 -16.05 3.29
N GLY A 51 5.54 -17.06 2.49
CA GLY A 51 4.37 -17.06 1.60
C GLY A 51 3.05 -17.03 2.38
N GLY A 52 1.99 -16.46 1.81
CA GLY A 52 0.65 -16.50 2.39
C GLY A 52 0.41 -15.66 3.64
N VAL A 53 1.33 -14.78 4.02
CA VAL A 53 1.21 -13.89 5.22
C VAL A 53 0.40 -12.61 4.96
N GLY A 54 -0.32 -12.54 3.85
CA GLY A 54 -1.21 -11.42 3.53
C GLY A 54 -0.49 -10.16 3.02
N LYS A 55 0.74 -10.23 2.50
CA LYS A 55 1.46 -9.08 1.91
C LYS A 55 0.63 -8.41 0.82
N THR A 56 0.28 -9.16 -0.23
CA THR A 56 -0.50 -8.67 -1.37
C THR A 56 -1.85 -8.14 -0.94
N THR A 57 -2.57 -8.87 -0.08
CA THR A 57 -3.85 -8.44 0.49
C THR A 57 -3.71 -7.12 1.24
N THR A 58 -2.67 -6.97 2.06
CA THR A 58 -2.40 -5.73 2.80
C THR A 58 -2.03 -4.60 1.85
N THR A 59 -1.22 -4.85 0.81
CA THR A 59 -0.86 -3.86 -0.21
C THR A 59 -2.08 -3.33 -0.94
N ILE A 60 -2.99 -4.22 -1.38
CA ILE A 60 -4.23 -3.83 -2.08
C ILE A 60 -5.09 -2.94 -1.18
N ASN A 61 -5.39 -3.41 0.03
CA ASN A 61 -6.26 -2.67 0.95
C ASN A 61 -5.63 -1.35 1.40
N LEU A 62 -4.34 -1.35 1.75
CA LEU A 62 -3.64 -0.13 2.11
C LEU A 62 -3.63 0.88 0.96
N GLY A 63 -3.36 0.42 -0.26
CA GLY A 63 -3.35 1.28 -1.45
C GLY A 63 -4.73 1.88 -1.73
N ALA A 64 -5.79 1.05 -1.70
CA ALA A 64 -7.16 1.50 -1.91
C ALA A 64 -7.59 2.51 -0.84
N THR A 65 -7.36 2.21 0.45
CA THR A 65 -7.71 3.12 1.55
C THR A 65 -6.94 4.43 1.46
N LEU A 66 -5.64 4.40 1.13
CA LEU A 66 -4.88 5.64 0.93
C LEU A 66 -5.47 6.47 -0.23
N ALA A 67 -5.88 5.83 -1.31
CA ALA A 67 -6.53 6.49 -2.44
C ALA A 67 -7.89 7.11 -2.06
N GLU A 68 -8.69 6.41 -1.25
CA GLU A 68 -9.95 6.94 -0.68
C GLU A 68 -9.73 8.18 0.19
N TYR A 69 -8.61 8.26 0.91
CA TYR A 69 -8.18 9.48 1.63
C TYR A 69 -7.57 10.56 0.70
N GLY A 70 -7.83 10.51 -0.61
CA GLY A 70 -7.40 11.50 -1.58
C GLY A 70 -5.92 11.43 -1.97
N ARG A 71 -5.22 10.32 -1.68
CA ARG A 71 -3.81 10.14 -2.04
C ARG A 71 -3.68 9.57 -3.44
N ARG A 72 -2.63 9.96 -4.17
CA ARG A 72 -2.21 9.26 -5.39
C ARG A 72 -1.29 8.11 -5.01
N VAL A 73 -1.66 6.90 -5.41
CA VAL A 73 -0.96 5.67 -5.05
C VAL A 73 -0.57 4.93 -6.32
N LEU A 74 0.70 4.55 -6.38
CA LEU A 74 1.21 3.63 -7.39
C LEU A 74 1.64 2.35 -6.68
N ALA A 75 0.89 1.28 -6.91
CA ALA A 75 1.26 -0.06 -6.50
C ALA A 75 2.26 -0.65 -7.51
N ILE A 76 3.29 -1.33 -7.02
CA ILE A 76 4.27 -2.00 -7.90
C ILE A 76 4.30 -3.47 -7.49
N ASP A 77 3.98 -4.34 -8.42
CA ASP A 77 4.03 -5.78 -8.21
C ASP A 77 5.45 -6.28 -8.40
N PHE A 78 5.97 -7.01 -7.42
CA PHE A 78 7.28 -7.65 -7.45
C PHE A 78 7.17 -9.16 -7.21
N ASP A 79 5.96 -9.72 -7.40
CA ASP A 79 5.71 -11.15 -7.32
C ASP A 79 5.51 -11.70 -8.75
N PRO A 80 6.32 -12.67 -9.21
CA PRO A 80 6.16 -13.28 -10.53
C PRO A 80 4.76 -13.88 -10.79
N GLN A 81 3.99 -14.15 -9.73
CA GLN A 81 2.60 -14.64 -9.85
C GLN A 81 1.60 -13.54 -10.24
N GLY A 82 1.98 -12.25 -10.22
CA GLY A 82 1.09 -11.16 -10.63
C GLY A 82 -0.12 -10.95 -9.72
N ALA A 83 -0.05 -11.43 -8.47
CA ALA A 83 -1.20 -11.50 -7.56
C ALA A 83 -1.76 -10.11 -7.20
N LEU A 84 -0.91 -9.06 -7.20
CA LEU A 84 -1.36 -7.69 -6.91
C LEU A 84 -2.21 -7.16 -8.05
N SER A 85 -1.72 -7.32 -9.29
CA SER A 85 -2.42 -6.87 -10.50
C SER A 85 -3.75 -7.60 -10.69
N ALA A 86 -3.74 -8.93 -10.50
CA ALA A 86 -4.93 -9.75 -10.54
C ALA A 86 -5.95 -9.34 -9.46
N GLY A 87 -5.50 -9.10 -8.22
CA GLY A 87 -6.36 -8.65 -7.13
C GLY A 87 -6.96 -7.25 -7.33
N LEU A 88 -6.34 -6.41 -8.17
CA LEU A 88 -6.86 -5.11 -8.59
C LEU A 88 -7.70 -5.17 -9.88
N GLY A 89 -7.87 -6.36 -10.46
CA GLY A 89 -8.65 -6.57 -11.69
C GLY A 89 -7.97 -6.04 -12.95
N VAL A 90 -6.63 -5.96 -12.97
CA VAL A 90 -5.84 -5.50 -14.11
C VAL A 90 -5.28 -6.71 -14.87
N ALA A 91 -5.55 -6.77 -16.18
CA ALA A 91 -5.01 -7.80 -17.06
C ALA A 91 -3.56 -7.49 -17.45
N THR A 92 -2.69 -8.49 -17.42
CA THR A 92 -1.23 -8.33 -17.56
C THR A 92 -0.61 -9.05 -18.76
N TYR A 93 -1.40 -9.77 -19.57
CA TYR A 93 -0.90 -10.67 -20.63
C TYR A 93 0.06 -10.00 -21.62
N ASP A 94 -0.23 -8.77 -22.07
CA ASP A 94 0.63 -8.00 -23.01
C ASP A 94 1.07 -6.66 -22.41
N ALA A 95 1.11 -6.54 -21.08
CA ALA A 95 1.50 -5.30 -20.43
C ALA A 95 3.01 -5.20 -20.28
N VAL A 96 3.56 -4.00 -20.48
CA VAL A 96 4.90 -3.67 -19.98
C VAL A 96 4.88 -3.83 -18.46
N THR A 97 5.86 -4.55 -17.94
CA THR A 97 5.94 -4.95 -16.54
C THR A 97 7.11 -4.29 -15.81
N ILE A 98 7.19 -4.50 -14.50
CA ILE A 98 8.36 -4.12 -13.72
C ILE A 98 9.64 -4.79 -14.24
N TYR A 99 9.53 -5.99 -14.83
CA TYR A 99 10.66 -6.72 -15.38
C TYR A 99 11.31 -5.96 -16.54
N ASP A 100 10.52 -5.43 -17.46
CA ASP A 100 11.00 -4.63 -18.60
C ASP A 100 11.73 -3.36 -18.14
N LEU A 101 11.22 -2.72 -17.09
CA LEU A 101 11.84 -1.54 -16.49
C LEU A 101 13.15 -1.88 -15.78
N LEU A 102 13.23 -3.04 -15.12
CA LEU A 102 14.44 -3.50 -14.43
C LEU A 102 15.55 -3.88 -15.43
N LEU A 103 15.19 -4.54 -16.53
CA LEU A 103 16.11 -4.84 -17.62
C LEU A 103 16.48 -3.61 -18.47
N GLY A 104 15.70 -2.54 -18.37
CA GLY A 104 15.89 -1.32 -19.17
C GLY A 104 15.51 -1.47 -20.64
N THR A 105 14.74 -2.51 -20.99
CA THR A 105 14.13 -2.65 -22.33
C THR A 105 13.10 -1.55 -22.57
N VAL A 106 12.42 -1.12 -21.51
CA VAL A 106 11.59 0.09 -21.47
C VAL A 106 12.25 1.10 -20.52
N LYS A 107 12.42 2.34 -20.99
CA LYS A 107 13.10 3.41 -20.23
C LYS A 107 12.13 4.31 -19.47
N ASP A 108 10.94 4.53 -20.00
CA ASP A 108 9.93 5.37 -19.36
C ASP A 108 9.02 4.51 -18.47
N PRO A 109 9.05 4.68 -17.14
CA PRO A 109 8.16 3.96 -16.25
C PRO A 109 6.68 4.20 -16.51
N ALA A 110 6.31 5.34 -17.10
CA ALA A 110 4.92 5.66 -17.42
C ALA A 110 4.28 4.66 -18.38
N GLU A 111 5.07 4.01 -19.24
CA GLU A 111 4.61 2.99 -20.18
C GLU A 111 4.15 1.69 -19.49
N ALA A 112 4.68 1.40 -18.29
CA ALA A 112 4.33 0.24 -17.49
C ALA A 112 3.12 0.46 -16.58
N ILE A 113 2.71 1.72 -16.39
CA ILE A 113 1.63 2.06 -15.48
C ILE A 113 0.29 1.64 -16.08
N ARG A 114 -0.55 1.00 -15.27
CA ARG A 114 -1.92 0.62 -15.60
C ARG A 114 -2.89 1.21 -14.59
N THR A 115 -3.94 1.86 -15.09
CA THR A 115 -5.02 2.39 -14.25
C THR A 115 -5.87 1.24 -13.72
N THR A 116 -6.19 1.29 -12.44
CA THR A 116 -7.10 0.31 -11.83
C THR A 116 -8.53 0.83 -11.84
N ARG A 117 -9.48 0.02 -11.38
CA ARG A 117 -10.86 0.45 -11.16
C ARG A 117 -11.03 1.37 -9.95
N VAL A 118 -10.01 1.48 -9.10
CA VAL A 118 -10.02 2.32 -7.90
C VAL A 118 -9.43 3.70 -8.26
N PRO A 119 -10.22 4.79 -8.22
CA PRO A 119 -9.72 6.12 -8.52
C PRO A 119 -8.53 6.50 -7.63
N GLY A 120 -7.47 7.06 -8.23
CA GLY A 120 -6.26 7.45 -7.50
C GLY A 120 -5.29 6.29 -7.18
N LEU A 121 -5.63 5.05 -7.54
CA LEU A 121 -4.77 3.88 -7.42
C LEU A 121 -4.42 3.32 -8.80
N ASP A 122 -3.12 3.30 -9.10
CA ASP A 122 -2.56 2.71 -10.31
C ASP A 122 -1.62 1.56 -9.95
N VAL A 123 -1.30 0.70 -10.92
CA VAL A 123 -0.40 -0.45 -10.72
C VAL A 123 0.64 -0.57 -11.83
N ILE A 124 1.86 -0.94 -11.48
CA ILE A 124 2.83 -1.54 -12.40
C ILE A 124 2.82 -3.04 -12.19
N PRO A 125 2.48 -3.84 -13.21
CA PRO A 125 2.34 -5.28 -13.06
C PRO A 125 3.69 -6.01 -13.08
N ALA A 126 3.63 -7.27 -12.65
CA ALA A 126 4.68 -8.27 -12.82
C ALA A 126 4.14 -9.44 -13.66
N ASN A 127 5.06 -10.19 -14.25
CA ASN A 127 4.77 -11.44 -14.95
C ASN A 127 5.78 -12.52 -14.55
N ILE A 128 5.61 -13.72 -15.09
CA ILE A 128 6.46 -14.87 -14.79
C ILE A 128 7.93 -14.64 -15.14
N ASP A 129 8.24 -13.78 -16.12
CA ASP A 129 9.62 -13.46 -16.53
C ASP A 129 10.40 -12.78 -15.40
N LEU A 130 9.72 -12.18 -14.42
CA LEU A 130 10.35 -11.64 -13.21
C LEU A 130 11.11 -12.72 -12.42
N SER A 131 10.70 -13.99 -12.51
CA SER A 131 11.45 -15.11 -11.90
C SER A 131 12.85 -15.30 -12.50
N ALA A 132 13.02 -14.97 -13.79
CA ALA A 132 14.34 -14.97 -14.43
C ALA A 132 15.18 -13.77 -13.95
N ALA A 133 14.55 -12.61 -13.75
CA ALA A 133 15.22 -11.46 -13.14
C ALA A 133 15.64 -11.71 -11.70
N GLU A 134 14.93 -12.50 -10.89
CA GLU A 134 15.41 -12.85 -9.53
C GLU A 134 16.81 -13.46 -9.57
N VAL A 135 17.08 -14.35 -10.53
CA VAL A 135 18.41 -14.97 -10.71
C VAL A 135 19.45 -13.93 -11.13
N HIS A 136 19.10 -13.01 -12.03
CA HIS A 136 20.01 -11.98 -12.51
C HIS A 136 20.27 -10.88 -11.45
N LEU A 137 19.23 -10.44 -10.75
CA LEU A 137 19.26 -9.40 -9.72
C LEU A 137 19.97 -9.84 -8.43
N VAL A 138 19.95 -11.14 -8.11
CA VAL A 138 20.75 -11.71 -7.00
C VAL A 138 22.25 -11.55 -7.26
N ASN A 139 22.68 -11.55 -8.53
CA ASN A 139 24.08 -11.37 -8.92
C ASN A 139 24.47 -9.91 -9.18
N GLU A 140 23.52 -9.03 -9.49
CA GLU A 140 23.76 -7.64 -9.88
C GLU A 140 23.41 -6.60 -8.81
N ALA A 141 23.22 -6.93 -7.53
CA ALA A 141 22.78 -5.94 -6.54
C ALA A 141 23.62 -4.63 -6.58
N PRO A 142 22.99 -3.48 -6.91
CA PRO A 142 23.04 -2.41 -5.93
C PRO A 142 21.67 -1.77 -5.67
N ALA A 143 21.50 -1.37 -4.41
CA ALA A 143 20.71 -0.25 -3.90
C ALA A 143 19.50 0.20 -4.74
N SER A 144 18.30 -0.11 -4.25
CA SER A 144 17.02 0.55 -4.56
C SER A 144 17.13 1.74 -5.51
N ARG A 145 17.10 1.51 -6.83
CA ARG A 145 17.00 2.59 -7.80
C ARG A 145 15.67 3.29 -7.56
N SER A 146 15.76 4.49 -7.00
CA SER A 146 14.63 5.28 -6.54
C SER A 146 13.65 5.50 -7.70
N SER A 147 12.48 4.85 -7.64
CA SER A 147 11.38 4.95 -8.61
C SER A 147 10.69 6.32 -8.65
N ARG A 148 11.37 7.40 -8.21
CA ARG A 148 10.82 8.76 -8.15
C ARG A 148 10.27 9.26 -9.49
N ALA A 149 10.85 8.81 -10.60
CA ALA A 149 10.38 9.17 -11.94
C ALA A 149 8.94 8.70 -12.21
N CYS A 150 8.54 7.56 -11.63
CA CYS A 150 7.23 6.96 -11.87
C CYS A 150 6.07 7.72 -11.20
N CYS A 151 6.39 8.54 -10.18
CA CYS A 151 5.37 9.19 -9.35
C CYS A 151 4.97 10.58 -9.85
N ALA A 152 5.56 11.07 -10.94
CA ALA A 152 5.27 12.37 -11.52
C ALA A 152 4.17 12.27 -12.57
N ARG A 153 2.91 12.06 -12.15
CA ARG A 153 1.76 12.35 -13.03
C ARG A 153 1.35 13.81 -12.86
N SER A 154 1.40 14.59 -13.94
CA SER A 154 0.75 15.90 -14.04
C SER A 154 -0.76 15.72 -13.91
N ALA A 155 -1.41 16.62 -13.17
CA ALA A 155 -2.85 16.60 -12.98
C ALA A 155 -3.58 16.87 -14.31
N PRO A 156 -4.74 16.24 -14.57
CA PRO A 156 -5.63 16.73 -15.62
C PRO A 156 -6.19 18.10 -15.17
N THR A 157 -5.94 19.14 -15.98
CA THR A 157 -6.58 20.45 -15.82
C THR A 157 -8.08 20.27 -16.02
N THR A 158 -8.85 20.30 -14.94
CA THR A 158 -10.30 20.40 -15.02
C THR A 158 -10.63 21.78 -15.61
N THR A 159 -11.38 21.77 -16.72
CA THR A 159 -11.98 22.97 -17.31
C THR A 159 -13.39 23.13 -16.76
#